data_AF-A0A7C4SF66-F1
#
_entry.id   AF-A0A7C4SF66-F1
#
_cell.length_a   1.000
_cell.length_b   1.000
_cell.length_c   1.000
_cell.angle_alpha   90.00
_cell.angle_beta   90.00
_cell.angle_gamma   90.00
#
_symmetry.space_group_name_H-M   'P 1'
#
loop_
_entity.id
_entity.type
_entity.pdbx_description
1 polymer ?
#
loop_
_entity_poly.entity_id
_entity_poly.type
_entity_poly.pdbx_seq_one_letter_code
_entity_poly.pdbx_strand_id
1 'polypeptide(L)'
;MSTRPIRIRRLGPRDLPDIVSIQESILQKKVSRRWIQMVKDHLKKHERVGFVALKEGRVVGFIMGEVKGEGFGLEQSGWIEVVGVRPREMGVGIGRSLAEKLFAFFKKRGIRDIHTAVRWDSADMLSFFKAIGFDRSPFINLSKRLD
;
A
#
# COMPACT_ATOMS: atom_id res chain seq x y z
N MET A 1 19.64 20.25 9.73
CA MET A 1 18.18 20.52 9.78
C MET A 1 17.52 19.41 10.58
N SER A 2 16.81 19.74 11.66
CA SER A 2 16.14 18.74 12.50
C SER A 2 14.93 18.19 11.74
N THR A 3 15.07 17.01 11.14
CA THR A 3 13.96 16.31 10.50
C THR A 3 13.05 15.78 11.61
N ARG A 4 11.91 16.42 11.81
CA ARG A 4 10.89 15.94 12.75
C ARG A 4 10.53 14.48 12.44
N PRO A 5 10.37 13.62 13.45
CA PRO A 5 10.19 12.19 13.24
C PRO A 5 8.87 11.88 12.54
N ILE A 6 8.92 10.99 11.54
CA ILE A 6 7.72 10.41 10.92
C ILE A 6 7.08 9.44 11.93
N ARG A 7 5.80 9.62 12.21
CA ARG A 7 5.02 8.71 13.06
C ARG A 7 4.13 7.83 12.19
N ILE A 8 4.16 6.52 12.41
CA ILE A 8 3.28 5.57 11.72
C ILE A 8 2.21 5.05 12.69
N ARG A 9 0.95 5.07 12.26
CA ARG A 9 -0.17 4.48 13.00
C ARG A 9 -1.12 3.75 12.06
N ARG A 10 -2.04 2.97 12.63
CA ARG A 10 -3.13 2.36 11.87
C ARG A 10 -3.95 3.45 11.16
N LEU A 11 -4.30 3.13 9.93
CA LEU A 11 -5.23 3.85 9.09
C LEU A 11 -6.65 3.68 9.66
N GLY A 12 -7.43 4.75 9.66
CA GLY A 12 -8.81 4.75 10.12
C GLY A 12 -9.72 5.61 9.24
N PRO A 13 -11.05 5.59 9.48
CA PRO A 13 -12.02 6.26 8.61
C PRO A 13 -11.79 7.78 8.44
N ARG A 14 -11.21 8.42 9.46
CA ARG A 14 -10.89 9.86 9.46
C ARG A 14 -9.77 10.22 8.47
N ASP A 15 -8.97 9.25 8.03
CA ASP A 15 -7.84 9.48 7.10
C ASP A 15 -8.27 9.50 5.63
N LEU A 16 -9.52 9.12 5.33
CA LEU A 16 -10.02 9.01 3.95
C LEU A 16 -9.79 10.31 3.13
N PRO A 17 -10.08 11.53 3.65
CA PRO A 17 -9.83 12.76 2.90
C PRO A 17 -8.35 12.96 2.53
N ASP A 18 -7.43 12.63 3.45
CA ASP A 18 -5.99 12.76 3.21
C ASP A 18 -5.49 11.71 2.20
N ILE A 19 -5.99 10.48 2.29
CA ILE A 19 -5.67 9.39 1.36
C ILE A 19 -6.12 9.77 -0.06
N VAL A 20 -7.33 10.31 -0.20
CA VAL A 20 -7.84 10.85 -1.46
C VAL A 20 -6.93 11.97 -1.97
N SER A 21 -6.61 12.96 -1.13
CA SER A 21 -5.73 14.07 -1.50
C SER A 21 -4.35 13.60 -1.98
N ILE A 22 -3.76 12.61 -1.29
CA ILE A 22 -2.47 12.03 -1.68
C ILE A 22 -2.60 11.33 -3.03
N GLN A 23 -3.61 10.48 -3.21
CA GLN A 23 -3.80 9.74 -4.45
C GLN A 23 -4.04 10.68 -5.63
N GLU A 24 -4.83 11.74 -5.46
CA GLU A 24 -5.06 12.75 -6.49
C GLU A 24 -3.78 13.52 -6.83
N SER A 25 -2.94 13.81 -5.84
CA SER A 25 -1.63 14.43 -6.07
C SER A 25 -0.64 13.50 -6.79
N ILE A 26 -0.80 12.19 -6.68
CA ILE A 26 0.01 11.22 -7.44
C ILE A 26 -0.52 11.11 -8.87
N LEU A 27 -1.84 10.99 -9.02
CA LEU A 27 -2.48 10.79 -10.34
C LEU A 27 -2.58 12.07 -11.17
N GLN A 28 -2.37 13.25 -10.56
CA GLN A 28 -2.60 14.57 -11.17
C GLN A 28 -4.03 14.73 -11.73
N LYS A 29 -4.99 14.03 -11.13
CA LYS A 29 -6.42 14.08 -11.46
C LYS A 29 -7.26 13.57 -10.29
N LYS A 30 -8.56 13.83 -10.35
CA LYS A 30 -9.51 13.30 -9.36
C LYS A 30 -9.55 11.78 -9.37
N VAL A 31 -9.63 11.19 -8.17
CA VAL A 31 -9.85 9.75 -8.04
C VAL A 31 -11.29 9.41 -8.42
N SER A 32 -11.50 8.20 -8.93
CA SER A 32 -12.86 7.74 -9.28
C SER A 32 -13.67 7.42 -8.03
N ARG A 33 -15.01 7.51 -8.15
CA ARG A 33 -15.94 7.07 -7.07
C ARG A 33 -15.69 5.61 -6.67
N ARG A 34 -15.38 4.74 -7.65
CA ARG A 34 -15.06 3.33 -7.42
C ARG A 34 -13.80 3.17 -6.55
N TRP A 35 -12.78 3.99 -6.79
CA TRP A 35 -11.56 3.96 -5.98
C TRP A 35 -11.84 4.42 -4.55
N ILE A 36 -12.60 5.51 -4.36
CA ILE A 36 -13.03 5.96 -3.03
C ILE A 36 -13.81 4.84 -2.30
N GLN A 37 -14.70 4.15 -3.01
CA GLN A 37 -15.47 3.05 -2.44
C GLN A 37 -14.56 1.88 -2.04
N MET A 38 -13.57 1.51 -2.85
CA MET A 38 -12.56 0.50 -2.51
C MET A 38 -11.84 0.83 -1.19
N VAL A 39 -11.44 2.09 -0.97
CA VAL A 39 -10.81 2.53 0.30
C VAL A 39 -11.81 2.43 1.47
N LYS A 40 -13.07 2.81 1.26
CA LYS A 40 -14.11 2.67 2.30
C LYS A 40 -14.36 1.21 2.67
N ASP A 41 -14.35 0.31 1.70
CA ASP A 41 -14.56 -1.12 1.93
C ASP A 41 -13.34 -1.76 2.58
N HIS A 42 -12.14 -1.25 2.29
CA HIS A 42 -10.89 -1.61 3.00
C HIS A 42 -11.03 -1.46 4.50
N LEU A 43 -11.57 -0.31 4.92
CA LEU A 43 -11.72 0.08 6.32
C LEU A 43 -12.70 -0.78 7.13
N LYS A 44 -13.55 -1.59 6.48
CA LYS A 44 -14.62 -2.35 7.12
C LYS A 44 -14.26 -3.81 7.42
N LYS A 45 -13.26 -4.39 6.75
CA LYS A 45 -12.98 -5.83 6.78
C LYS A 45 -11.86 -6.18 7.76
N HIS A 46 -12.00 -7.29 8.47
CA HIS A 46 -11.04 -7.74 9.49
C HIS A 46 -9.73 -8.31 8.90
N GLU A 47 -9.78 -8.89 7.70
CA GLU A 47 -8.60 -9.41 6.98
C GLU A 47 -7.72 -8.28 6.45
N ARG A 48 -8.25 -7.05 6.39
CA ARG A 48 -7.61 -5.87 5.84
C ARG A 48 -6.91 -5.04 6.92
N VAL A 49 -5.82 -4.42 6.53
CA VAL A 49 -5.03 -3.55 7.39
C VAL A 49 -4.48 -2.39 6.58
N GLY A 50 -4.35 -1.24 7.21
CA GLY A 50 -3.67 -0.10 6.60
C GLY A 50 -2.91 0.70 7.63
N PHE A 51 -1.92 1.44 7.16
CA PHE A 51 -1.15 2.37 7.96
C PHE A 51 -1.04 3.71 7.25
N VAL A 52 -0.95 4.77 8.05
CA VAL A 52 -0.66 6.13 7.59
C VAL A 52 0.62 6.64 8.24
N ALA A 53 1.39 7.42 7.48
CA ALA A 53 2.57 8.13 7.93
C ALA A 53 2.18 9.58 8.20
N LEU A 54 2.51 10.07 9.39
CA LEU A 54 2.28 11.44 9.82
C LEU A 54 3.58 12.20 9.88
N LYS A 55 3.56 13.42 9.32
CA LYS A 55 4.59 14.43 9.46
C LYS A 55 3.91 15.70 9.93
N GLU A 56 4.31 16.23 11.08
CA GLU A 56 3.72 17.46 11.66
C GLU A 56 2.19 17.38 11.83
N GLY A 57 1.70 16.21 12.26
CA GLY A 57 0.27 15.97 12.46
C GLY A 57 -0.53 15.75 11.17
N ARG A 58 0.08 15.86 9.99
CA ARG A 58 -0.58 15.66 8.69
C ARG A 58 -0.25 14.30 8.10
N VAL A 59 -1.23 13.64 7.50
CA VAL A 59 -0.98 12.40 6.75
C VAL A 59 -0.25 12.73 5.44
N VAL A 60 0.92 12.13 5.26
CA VAL A 60 1.81 12.33 4.11
C VAL A 60 2.02 11.06 3.28
N GLY A 61 1.59 9.92 3.78
CA GLY A 61 1.60 8.67 3.05
C GLY A 61 0.70 7.62 3.69
N PHE A 62 0.37 6.60 2.92
CA PHE A 62 -0.45 5.48 3.35
C PHE A 62 -0.03 4.19 2.64
N ILE A 63 -0.34 3.06 3.28
CA ILE A 63 -0.25 1.73 2.69
C ILE A 63 -1.46 0.91 3.14
N MET A 64 -2.02 0.13 2.23
CA MET A 64 -3.15 -0.76 2.47
C MET A 64 -2.82 -2.15 1.95
N GLY A 65 -3.15 -3.15 2.75
CA GLY A 65 -3.02 -4.53 2.34
C GLY A 65 -4.03 -5.44 3.05
N GLU A 66 -4.11 -6.67 2.57
CA GLU A 66 -5.06 -7.67 3.04
C GLU A 66 -4.38 -9.03 3.14
N VAL A 67 -4.88 -9.86 4.04
CA VAL A 67 -4.53 -11.29 4.06
C VAL A 67 -5.48 -12.01 3.12
N LYS A 68 -4.93 -12.76 2.16
CA LYS A 68 -5.71 -13.64 1.28
C LYS A 68 -5.50 -15.09 1.69
N GLY A 69 -6.58 -15.87 1.58
CA GLY A 69 -6.56 -17.31 1.77
C GLY A 69 -5.87 -18.03 0.59
N GLU A 70 -5.95 -19.34 0.65
CA GLU A 70 -5.29 -20.24 -0.29
C GLU A 70 -5.89 -20.13 -1.70
N GLY A 71 -5.06 -20.39 -2.72
CA GLY A 71 -5.52 -20.45 -4.11
C GLY A 71 -4.38 -20.58 -5.11
N PHE A 72 -4.59 -21.35 -6.17
CA PHE A 72 -3.58 -21.59 -7.24
C PHE A 72 -2.21 -22.05 -6.70
N GLY A 73 -2.19 -22.80 -5.59
CA GLY A 73 -0.96 -23.26 -4.93
C GLY A 73 -0.32 -22.25 -3.97
N LEU A 74 -0.94 -21.09 -3.75
CA LEU A 74 -0.55 -20.18 -2.67
C LEU A 74 -1.14 -20.63 -1.34
N GLU A 75 -0.32 -20.63 -0.30
CA GLU A 75 -0.77 -20.62 1.09
C GLU A 75 -1.34 -19.24 1.46
N GLN A 76 -1.81 -19.10 2.70
CA GLN A 76 -2.26 -17.82 3.23
C GLN A 76 -1.14 -16.75 3.10
N SER A 77 -1.42 -15.67 2.36
CA SER A 77 -0.41 -14.67 1.97
C SER A 77 -0.89 -13.24 2.20
N GLY A 78 0.05 -12.32 2.40
CA GLY A 78 -0.20 -10.89 2.49
C GLY A 78 -0.23 -10.27 1.11
N TRP A 79 -1.15 -9.35 0.85
CA TRP A 79 -1.24 -8.64 -0.42
C TRP A 79 -1.21 -7.14 -0.18
N ILE A 80 -0.32 -6.43 -0.85
CA ILE A 80 -0.34 -4.96 -0.87
C ILE A 80 -1.29 -4.52 -1.98
N GLU A 81 -2.39 -3.87 -1.60
CA GLU A 81 -3.41 -3.37 -2.53
C GLU A 81 -3.03 -2.01 -3.09
N VAL A 82 -2.51 -1.11 -2.25
CA VAL A 82 -2.07 0.22 -2.68
C VAL A 82 -1.12 0.85 -1.67
N VAL A 83 -0.16 1.61 -2.19
CA VAL A 83 0.75 2.45 -1.43
C VAL A 83 0.82 3.81 -2.10
N GLY A 84 0.89 4.88 -1.29
CA GLY A 84 1.01 6.24 -1.81
C GLY A 84 1.75 7.13 -0.83
N VAL A 85 2.65 7.96 -1.33
CA VAL A 85 3.32 9.02 -0.57
C VAL A 85 3.12 10.31 -1.35
N ARG A 86 2.89 11.42 -0.66
CA ARG A 86 2.76 12.74 -1.30
C ARG A 86 4.04 13.02 -2.10
N PRO A 87 3.98 13.49 -3.36
CA PRO A 87 5.18 13.66 -4.20
C PRO A 87 6.30 14.49 -3.54
N ARG A 88 5.97 15.56 -2.82
CA ARG A 88 6.93 16.41 -2.10
C ARG A 88 7.60 15.74 -0.89
N GLU A 89 7.10 14.58 -0.48
CA GLU A 89 7.53 13.80 0.68
C GLU A 89 8.12 12.44 0.24
N MET A 90 8.31 12.22 -1.07
CA MET A 90 8.98 11.03 -1.60
C MET A 90 10.51 11.14 -1.46
N GLY A 91 11.21 10.01 -1.65
CA GLY A 91 12.68 9.97 -1.63
C GLY A 91 13.32 10.01 -0.23
N VAL A 92 12.54 10.18 0.84
CA VAL A 92 13.04 10.29 2.23
C VAL A 92 12.71 9.09 3.11
N GLY A 93 12.33 7.95 2.52
CA GLY A 93 12.12 6.68 3.24
C GLY A 93 10.72 6.43 3.80
N ILE A 94 9.75 7.33 3.64
CA ILE A 94 8.37 7.16 4.17
C ILE A 94 7.70 5.87 3.67
N GLY A 95 7.81 5.57 2.37
CA GLY A 95 7.23 4.36 1.78
C GLY A 95 7.83 3.08 2.38
N ARG A 96 9.14 3.06 2.63
CA ARG A 96 9.83 1.95 3.28
C ARG A 96 9.30 1.75 4.70
N SER A 97 9.21 2.81 5.51
CA SER A 97 8.74 2.69 6.89
C SER A 97 7.26 2.23 6.96
N LEU A 98 6.42 2.67 6.01
CA LEU A 98 5.05 2.17 5.86
C LEU A 98 5.03 0.66 5.57
N ALA A 99 5.85 0.21 4.60
CA ALA A 99 5.95 -1.18 4.22
C ALA A 99 6.47 -2.06 5.38
N GLU A 100 7.52 -1.65 6.08
CA GLU A 100 8.05 -2.35 7.25
C GLU A 100 6.99 -2.52 8.35
N LYS A 101 6.16 -1.49 8.57
CA LYS A 101 5.05 -1.59 9.53
C LYS A 101 4.00 -2.62 9.09
N LEU A 102 3.69 -2.66 7.80
CA LEU A 102 2.79 -3.65 7.22
C LEU A 102 3.37 -5.07 7.31
N PHE A 103 4.66 -5.25 7.02
CA PHE A 103 5.34 -6.54 7.10
C PHE A 103 5.39 -7.07 8.52
N ALA A 104 5.68 -6.20 9.49
CA ALA A 104 5.62 -6.57 10.90
C ALA A 104 4.22 -7.01 11.34
N PHE A 105 3.16 -6.42 10.76
CA PHE A 105 1.80 -6.86 11.00
C PHE A 105 1.50 -8.23 10.38
N PHE A 106 1.89 -8.45 9.12
CA PHE A 106 1.73 -9.74 8.45
C PHE A 106 2.50 -10.86 9.18
N LYS A 107 3.75 -10.61 9.56
CA LYS A 107 4.57 -11.55 10.34
C LYS A 107 3.91 -11.95 11.65
N LYS A 108 3.29 -11.00 12.37
CA LYS A 108 2.52 -11.29 13.60
C LYS A 108 1.28 -12.17 13.37
N ARG A 109 0.78 -12.24 12.14
CA ARG A 109 -0.32 -13.12 11.73
C ARG A 109 0.16 -14.46 11.14
N GLY A 110 1.45 -14.75 11.20
CA GLY A 110 2.02 -15.99 10.65
C GLY A 110 2.23 -15.97 9.13
N ILE A 111 1.97 -14.84 8.47
CA ILE A 111 2.18 -14.69 7.02
C ILE A 111 3.67 -14.61 6.73
N ARG A 112 4.11 -15.42 5.76
CA ARG A 112 5.51 -15.49 5.30
C ARG A 112 5.71 -14.90 3.91
N ASP A 113 4.71 -15.04 3.05
CA ASP A 113 4.75 -14.54 1.68
C ASP A 113 3.90 -13.29 1.51
N ILE A 114 4.46 -12.30 0.81
CA ILE A 114 3.79 -11.04 0.52
C ILE A 114 3.86 -10.78 -0.98
N HIS A 115 2.72 -10.50 -1.58
CA HIS A 115 2.58 -10.28 -3.02
C HIS A 115 1.95 -8.92 -3.32
N THR A 116 2.16 -8.46 -4.54
CA THR A 116 1.49 -7.30 -5.12
C THR A 116 1.56 -7.40 -6.64
N ALA A 117 0.80 -6.56 -7.33
CA ALA A 117 0.84 -6.45 -8.79
C ALA A 117 1.01 -4.98 -9.17
N VAL A 118 2.00 -4.71 -10.01
CA VAL A 118 2.24 -3.39 -10.60
C VAL A 118 2.32 -3.50 -12.11
N ARG A 119 2.19 -2.38 -12.82
CA ARG A 119 2.46 -2.38 -14.26
C ARG A 119 3.94 -2.67 -14.50
N TRP A 120 4.23 -3.49 -15.52
CA TRP A 120 5.58 -3.88 -15.88
C TRP A 120 6.46 -2.70 -16.32
N ASP A 121 5.85 -1.62 -16.79
CA ASP A 121 6.50 -0.39 -17.25
C ASP A 121 6.58 0.71 -16.17
N SER A 122 6.13 0.42 -14.94
CA SER A 122 6.19 1.37 -13.84
C SER A 122 7.53 1.31 -13.12
N ALA A 123 8.55 1.95 -13.71
CA ALA A 123 9.92 1.94 -13.20
C ALA A 123 10.04 2.37 -11.73
N ASP A 124 9.31 3.40 -11.31
CA ASP A 124 9.32 3.89 -9.92
C ASP A 124 8.76 2.85 -8.95
N MET A 125 7.65 2.20 -9.29
CA MET A 125 7.03 1.17 -8.45
C MET A 125 7.91 -0.08 -8.38
N LEU A 126 8.48 -0.51 -9.50
CA LEU A 126 9.43 -1.63 -9.53
C LEU A 126 10.67 -1.34 -8.68
N SER A 127 11.22 -0.12 -8.79
CA SER A 127 12.37 0.31 -7.98
C SER A 127 12.03 0.36 -6.50
N PHE A 128 10.85 0.88 -6.13
CA PHE A 128 10.36 0.89 -4.77
C PHE A 128 10.26 -0.52 -4.18
N PHE A 129 9.60 -1.44 -4.88
CA PHE A 129 9.40 -2.82 -4.41
C PHE A 129 10.73 -3.57 -4.28
N LYS A 130 11.63 -3.42 -5.26
CA LYS A 130 12.98 -3.98 -5.18
C LYS A 130 13.75 -3.44 -3.97
N ALA A 131 13.66 -2.15 -3.68
CA ALA A 131 14.34 -1.50 -2.56
C ALA A 131 13.82 -1.90 -1.16
N ILE A 132 12.70 -2.63 -1.09
CA ILE A 132 12.14 -3.19 0.15
C ILE A 132 12.12 -4.73 0.14
N GLY A 133 12.89 -5.35 -0.76
CA GLY A 133 13.15 -6.79 -0.78
C GLY A 133 12.17 -7.63 -1.58
N PHE A 134 11.34 -7.03 -2.44
CA PHE A 134 10.53 -7.79 -3.38
C PHE A 134 11.40 -8.21 -4.56
N ASP A 135 11.10 -9.40 -5.07
CA ASP A 135 11.62 -9.91 -6.33
C ASP A 135 10.46 -10.42 -7.19
N ARG A 136 10.77 -10.87 -8.41
CA ARG A 136 9.80 -11.52 -9.28
C ARG A 136 9.16 -12.71 -8.58
N SER A 137 7.83 -12.72 -8.59
CA SER A 137 7.03 -13.85 -8.12
C SER A 137 7.15 -15.06 -9.09
N PRO A 138 7.07 -16.30 -8.59
CA PRO A 138 6.89 -17.48 -9.47
C PRO A 138 5.55 -17.45 -10.21
N PHE A 139 4.61 -16.60 -9.77
CA PHE A 139 3.32 -16.37 -10.44
C PHE A 139 3.39 -15.16 -11.38
N ILE A 140 2.66 -15.25 -12.49
CA ILE A 140 2.44 -14.15 -13.44
C ILE A 140 0.96 -13.82 -13.54
N ASN A 141 0.63 -12.57 -13.84
CA ASN A 141 -0.75 -12.18 -14.13
C ASN A 141 -1.16 -12.73 -15.51
N LEU A 142 -2.27 -13.46 -15.58
CA LEU A 142 -2.90 -13.87 -16.83
C LEU A 142 -4.11 -12.99 -17.10
N SER A 143 -4.33 -12.59 -18.36
CA SER A 143 -5.45 -11.74 -18.74
C SER A 143 -6.23 -12.32 -19.91
N LYS A 144 -7.56 -12.37 -19.78
CA LYS A 144 -8.50 -12.61 -20.88
C LYS A 144 -9.48 -11.44 -20.91
N ARG A 145 -9.64 -10.81 -22.06
CA ARG A 145 -10.70 -9.81 -22.27
C ARG A 145 -11.99 -10.56 -22.57
N LEU A 146 -13.04 -10.27 -21.81
CA LEU A 146 -14.40 -10.68 -22.12
C LEU A 146 -15.06 -9.50 -22.85
N ASP A 147 -15.89 -9.82 -23.85
CA ASP A 147 -16.58 -8.83 -24.68
C ASP A 147 -17.50 -7.92 -23.87
#